data_AF-A0A661VTH1-F1
#
_entry.id   AF-A0A661VTH1-F1
#
_cell.length_a   1.000
_cell.length_b   1.000
_cell.length_c   1.000
_cell.angle_alpha   90.00
_cell.angle_beta   90.00
_cell.angle_gamma   90.00
#
_symmetry.space_group_name_H-M   'P 1'
#
loop_
_entity.id
_entity.type
_entity.pdbx_description
1 polymer ?
#
loop_
_entity_poly.entity_id
_entity_poly.type
_entity_poly.pdbx_seq_one_letter_code
_entity_poly.pdbx_strand_id
1 'polypeptide(L)'
;MKFNGTKSKWQRLILSIVLTIGLIGLFGQPPAAQAGYAFTVNYTGDTDDTVTGNGYCEDFFGRCSLRAAIQETNAQPGQDTIIIETGIYILTQAGVGEDNADTGDLDITDDLIIQGQGGVY
;
A
#
# COMPACT_ATOMS: atom_id res chain seq x y z
N MET A 1 56.57 -4.32 46.29
CA MET A 1 56.02 -3.09 45.69
C MET A 1 54.95 -3.48 44.69
N LYS A 2 53.76 -2.86 44.77
CA LYS A 2 52.52 -3.22 44.08
C LYS A 2 52.37 -2.36 42.82
N PHE A 3 52.22 -2.97 41.64
CA PHE A 3 51.81 -2.26 40.42
C PHE A 3 50.45 -2.79 39.95
N ASN A 4 49.38 -2.33 40.61
CA ASN A 4 48.00 -2.51 40.15
C ASN A 4 47.62 -1.33 39.25
N GLY A 5 47.91 -1.45 37.95
CA GLY A 5 47.65 -0.41 36.94
C GLY A 5 46.31 -0.56 36.22
N THR A 6 45.34 0.29 36.58
CA THR A 6 44.45 1.09 35.70
C THR A 6 43.65 0.49 34.53
N LYS A 7 43.71 -0.80 34.19
CA LYS A 7 43.01 -1.33 32.99
C LYS A 7 41.47 -1.45 33.11
N SER A 8 40.90 -1.50 34.32
CA SER A 8 39.46 -1.85 34.48
C SER A 8 38.46 -0.69 34.42
N LYS A 9 38.87 0.55 34.71
CA LYS A 9 37.94 1.69 34.76
C LYS A 9 37.61 2.25 33.38
N TRP A 10 38.59 2.26 32.48
CA TRP A 10 38.45 2.85 31.14
C TRP A 10 37.76 1.88 30.17
N GLN A 11 38.02 0.56 30.29
CA GLN A 11 37.29 -0.46 29.52
C GLN A 11 35.80 -0.50 29.90
N ARG A 12 35.45 -0.29 31.17
CA ARG A 12 34.06 -0.21 31.64
C ARG A 12 33.35 1.06 31.15
N LEU A 13 34.06 2.21 31.13
CA LEU A 13 33.51 3.46 30.59
C LEU A 13 33.23 3.37 29.07
N ILE A 14 34.15 2.76 28.32
CA ILE A 14 34.01 2.59 26.86
C ILE A 14 32.84 1.65 26.53
N LEU A 15 32.67 0.54 27.27
CA LEU A 15 31.52 -0.35 27.09
C LEU A 15 30.18 0.35 27.37
N SER A 16 30.09 1.20 28.40
CA SER A 16 28.87 1.92 28.74
C SER A 16 28.49 2.98 27.71
N ILE A 17 29.47 3.67 27.12
CA ILE A 17 29.26 4.69 26.08
C ILE A 17 28.78 4.05 24.76
N VAL A 18 29.31 2.88 24.40
CA VAL A 18 28.86 2.13 23.22
C VAL A 18 27.42 1.62 23.40
N LEU A 19 27.04 1.21 24.62
CA LEU A 19 25.70 0.72 24.93
C LEU A 19 24.64 1.85 24.88
N THR A 20 24.98 3.08 25.30
CA THR A 20 24.04 4.20 25.28
C THR A 20 23.88 4.84 23.89
N ILE A 21 24.93 4.89 23.07
CA ILE A 21 24.84 5.36 21.68
C ILE A 21 24.00 4.40 20.82
N GLY A 22 24.10 3.09 21.07
CA GLY A 22 23.27 2.08 20.41
C GLY A 22 21.77 2.21 20.72
N LEU A 23 21.38 2.74 21.90
CA LEU A 23 19.98 2.94 22.26
C LEU A 23 19.35 4.22 21.67
N ILE A 24 20.15 5.22 21.29
CA ILE A 24 19.64 6.50 20.75
C ILE A 24 19.23 6.35 19.27
N GLY A 25 19.82 5.39 18.54
CA GLY A 25 19.50 5.13 17.13
C GLY A 25 18.15 4.45 16.85
N LEU A 26 17.43 4.00 17.88
CA LEU A 26 16.17 3.23 17.74
C LEU A 26 14.89 4.09 17.75
N PHE A 27 14.97 5.40 17.99
CA PHE A 27 13.80 6.26 18.21
C PHE A 27 13.48 7.24 17.07
N GLY A 28 14.17 7.13 15.93
CA GLY A 28 14.08 8.13 14.85
C GLY A 28 14.04 7.58 13.44
N GLN A 29 13.70 6.29 13.24
CA GLN A 29 13.41 5.84 11.88
C GLN A 29 12.12 6.51 11.42
N PRO A 30 12.13 7.35 10.35
CA PRO A 30 10.88 7.77 9.75
C PRO A 30 10.11 6.50 9.36
N PRO A 31 8.76 6.49 9.44
CA PRO A 31 7.99 5.39 8.89
C PRO A 31 8.46 5.19 7.46
N ALA A 32 8.82 3.95 7.11
CA ALA A 32 9.06 3.62 5.72
C ALA A 32 7.78 4.00 4.96
N ALA A 33 7.89 4.80 3.91
CA ALA A 33 6.76 5.01 3.02
C ALA A 33 6.37 3.63 2.49
N GLN A 34 5.13 3.20 2.77
CA GLN A 34 4.59 1.99 2.20
C GLN A 34 4.58 2.18 0.68
N ALA A 35 5.13 1.23 -0.06
CA ALA A 35 4.98 1.24 -1.51
C ALA A 35 3.50 1.01 -1.82
N GLY A 36 2.91 1.89 -2.62
CA GLY A 36 1.53 1.75 -3.08
C GLY A 36 1.32 0.48 -3.91
N TYR A 37 0.08 0.04 -3.98
CA TYR A 37 -0.36 -1.07 -4.79
C TYR A 37 -0.41 -0.68 -6.27
N ALA A 38 -0.18 -1.67 -7.12
CA ALA A 38 -0.32 -1.54 -8.56
C ALA A 38 -1.19 -2.67 -9.09
N PHE A 39 -2.41 -2.34 -9.53
CA PHE A 39 -3.35 -3.31 -10.09
C PHE A 39 -3.48 -3.14 -11.60
N THR A 40 -3.58 -4.25 -12.32
CA THR A 40 -3.86 -4.25 -13.76
C THR A 40 -5.29 -4.73 -13.99
N VAL A 41 -6.13 -3.83 -14.50
CA VAL A 41 -7.51 -4.12 -14.87
C VAL A 41 -7.52 -4.85 -16.20
N ASN A 42 -7.74 -6.16 -16.15
CA ASN A 42 -7.74 -7.07 -17.30
C ASN A 42 -9.14 -7.61 -17.64
N TYR A 43 -10.18 -7.16 -16.94
CA TYR A 43 -11.55 -7.60 -17.16
C TYR A 43 -12.49 -6.42 -17.32
N THR A 44 -13.24 -6.42 -18.44
CA THR A 44 -14.14 -5.32 -18.82
C THR A 44 -15.53 -5.41 -18.17
N GLY A 45 -15.83 -6.51 -17.48
CA GLY A 45 -17.08 -6.63 -16.74
C GLY A 45 -17.07 -5.73 -15.50
N ASP A 46 -18.27 -5.42 -15.00
CA ASP A 46 -18.47 -4.60 -13.81
C ASP A 46 -18.83 -5.50 -12.62
N THR A 47 -17.81 -5.94 -11.89
CA THR A 47 -17.93 -6.88 -10.76
C THR A 47 -17.13 -6.37 -9.57
N ASP A 48 -17.64 -6.62 -8.37
CA ASP A 48 -16.94 -6.25 -7.13
C ASP A 48 -15.69 -7.10 -6.88
N ASP A 49 -14.79 -6.55 -6.07
CA ASP A 49 -13.77 -7.34 -5.40
C ASP A 49 -14.42 -8.30 -4.39
N THR A 50 -13.86 -9.49 -4.24
CA THR A 50 -14.39 -10.48 -3.30
C THR A 50 -14.07 -10.21 -1.84
N VAL A 51 -12.92 -9.60 -1.56
CA VAL A 51 -12.41 -9.33 -0.21
C VAL A 51 -11.66 -8.01 -0.20
N THR A 52 -12.42 -6.92 -0.18
CA THR A 52 -11.89 -5.55 -0.16
C THR A 52 -10.85 -5.31 0.93
N GLY A 53 -9.71 -4.73 0.55
CA GLY A 53 -8.58 -4.37 1.39
C GLY A 53 -7.59 -5.51 1.64
N ASN A 54 -7.71 -6.64 0.93
CA ASN A 54 -6.78 -7.78 1.09
C ASN A 54 -5.46 -7.60 0.29
N GLY A 55 -5.38 -6.57 -0.57
CA GLY A 55 -4.23 -6.29 -1.42
C GLY A 55 -4.22 -7.05 -2.74
N TYR A 56 -5.33 -7.67 -3.13
CA TYR A 56 -5.52 -8.41 -4.37
C TYR A 56 -6.77 -7.92 -5.08
N CYS A 57 -6.61 -7.43 -6.31
CA CYS A 57 -7.76 -7.12 -7.17
C CYS A 57 -8.29 -8.41 -7.81
N GLU A 58 -9.35 -8.98 -7.26
CA GLU A 58 -9.99 -10.19 -7.79
C GLU A 58 -11.48 -10.33 -7.45
N ASP A 59 -12.29 -10.51 -8.51
CA ASP A 59 -13.65 -10.99 -8.41
C ASP A 59 -13.71 -12.50 -8.06
N PHE A 60 -14.92 -13.05 -7.94
CA PHE A 60 -15.12 -14.47 -7.60
C PHE A 60 -14.43 -15.46 -8.56
N PHE A 61 -14.09 -15.02 -9.76
CA PHE A 61 -13.42 -15.81 -10.79
C PHE A 61 -11.92 -15.45 -10.94
N GLY A 62 -11.35 -14.65 -10.04
CA GLY A 62 -9.94 -14.25 -10.10
C GLY A 62 -9.66 -13.14 -11.12
N ARG A 63 -10.66 -12.35 -11.51
CA ARG A 63 -10.54 -11.31 -12.54
C ARG A 63 -10.54 -9.92 -11.92
N CYS A 64 -9.72 -9.02 -12.44
CA CYS A 64 -9.63 -7.65 -11.94
C CYS A 64 -10.45 -6.71 -12.83
N SER A 65 -11.64 -6.34 -12.36
CA SER A 65 -12.47 -5.30 -12.97
C SER A 65 -11.99 -3.90 -12.54
N LEU A 66 -12.51 -2.84 -13.20
CA LEU A 66 -12.23 -1.47 -12.76
C LEU A 66 -12.83 -1.19 -11.36
N ARG A 67 -14.03 -1.73 -11.08
CA ARG A 67 -14.68 -1.59 -9.77
C ARG A 67 -13.89 -2.27 -8.66
N ALA A 68 -13.50 -3.52 -8.87
CA ALA A 68 -12.69 -4.28 -7.93
C ALA A 68 -11.35 -3.58 -7.65
N ALA A 69 -10.69 -3.05 -8.69
CA ALA A 69 -9.45 -2.32 -8.51
C ALA A 69 -9.62 -1.04 -7.68
N ILE A 70 -10.71 -0.28 -7.91
CA ILE A 70 -11.00 0.93 -7.14
C ILE A 70 -11.37 0.59 -5.69
N GLN A 71 -12.20 -0.43 -5.46
CA GLN A 71 -12.52 -0.91 -4.12
C GLN A 71 -11.26 -1.29 -3.34
N GLU A 72 -10.33 -2.04 -3.97
CA GLU A 72 -9.05 -2.37 -3.36
C GLU A 72 -8.24 -1.11 -3.02
N THR A 73 -8.02 -0.20 -3.98
CA THR A 73 -7.20 1.00 -3.71
C THR A 73 -7.83 1.93 -2.69
N ASN A 74 -9.16 2.06 -2.65
CA ASN A 74 -9.84 2.87 -1.62
C ASN A 74 -9.64 2.32 -0.20
N ALA A 75 -9.42 1.01 -0.07
CA ALA A 75 -9.17 0.35 1.21
C ALA A 75 -7.69 0.38 1.64
N GLN A 76 -6.79 0.88 0.79
CA GLN A 76 -5.36 0.98 1.07
C GLN A 76 -4.97 2.44 1.34
N PRO A 77 -4.14 2.70 2.36
CA PRO A 77 -3.67 4.05 2.63
C PRO A 77 -2.52 4.44 1.69
N GLY A 78 -2.59 5.64 1.13
CA GLY A 78 -1.54 6.25 0.33
C GLY A 78 -1.75 6.08 -1.17
N GLN A 79 -0.82 6.63 -1.96
CA GLN A 79 -0.97 6.67 -3.40
C GLN A 79 -0.80 5.30 -4.06
N ASP A 80 -1.84 4.86 -4.75
CA ASP A 80 -1.85 3.63 -5.54
C ASP A 80 -1.88 3.89 -7.06
N THR A 81 -1.73 2.83 -7.85
CA THR A 81 -1.81 2.88 -9.31
C THR A 81 -2.73 1.80 -9.88
N ILE A 82 -3.66 2.21 -10.74
CA ILE A 82 -4.48 1.32 -11.56
C ILE A 82 -4.04 1.46 -13.02
N ILE A 83 -3.66 0.34 -13.63
CA ILE A 83 -3.32 0.24 -15.05
C ILE A 83 -4.50 -0.41 -15.77
N ILE A 84 -5.13 0.33 -16.68
CA ILE A 84 -6.30 -0.15 -17.41
C ILE A 84 -5.84 -0.68 -18.78
N GLU A 85 -6.06 -1.98 -19.01
CA GLU A 85 -5.86 -2.58 -20.33
C GLU A 85 -6.81 -1.97 -21.38
N THR A 86 -6.58 -2.25 -22.65
CA THR A 86 -7.44 -1.70 -23.71
C THR A 86 -8.80 -2.39 -23.69
N GLY A 87 -9.88 -1.61 -23.59
CA GLY A 87 -11.25 -2.12 -23.62
C GLY A 87 -12.31 -1.06 -23.42
N ILE A 88 -13.58 -1.47 -23.55
CA ILE A 88 -14.74 -0.67 -23.18
C ILE A 88 -15.28 -1.24 -21.87
N TYR A 89 -15.24 -0.44 -20.82
CA TYR A 89 -15.66 -0.79 -19.47
C TYR A 89 -17.03 -0.17 -19.22
N ILE A 90 -18.08 -0.98 -19.29
CA ILE A 90 -19.47 -0.54 -19.10
C ILE A 90 -19.84 -0.82 -17.65
N LEU A 91 -20.19 0.22 -16.89
CA LEU A 91 -20.75 0.07 -15.56
C LEU A 91 -22.21 -0.36 -15.68
N THR A 92 -22.56 -1.46 -15.02
CA THR A 92 -23.86 -2.12 -15.10
C THR A 92 -24.54 -2.25 -13.75
N GLN A 93 -23.80 -2.10 -12.64
CA GLN A 93 -24.37 -2.08 -11.30
C GLN A 93 -25.19 -0.80 -11.10
N ALA A 94 -26.46 -0.95 -10.75
CA ALA A 94 -27.34 0.18 -10.48
C ALA A 94 -27.24 0.59 -9.00
N GLY A 95 -27.18 1.89 -8.74
CA GLY A 95 -27.06 2.48 -7.42
C GLY A 95 -26.96 4.00 -7.50
N VAL A 96 -27.17 4.70 -6.39
CA VAL A 96 -26.96 6.14 -6.26
C VAL A 96 -26.54 6.50 -4.84
N GLY A 97 -25.59 7.44 -4.70
CA GLY A 97 -25.29 8.09 -3.42
C GLY A 97 -24.67 7.19 -2.36
N GLU A 98 -23.86 6.22 -2.80
CA GLU A 98 -22.93 5.47 -1.96
C GLU A 98 -21.51 5.93 -2.31
N ASP A 99 -20.54 5.76 -1.40
CA ASP A 99 -19.17 6.28 -1.56
C ASP A 99 -18.09 5.18 -1.54
N ASN A 100 -18.49 3.91 -1.51
CA ASN A 100 -17.62 2.73 -1.45
C ASN A 100 -17.32 2.12 -2.82
N ALA A 101 -17.94 2.62 -3.90
CA ALA A 101 -17.92 2.02 -5.23
C ALA A 101 -18.53 0.61 -5.28
N ASP A 102 -19.47 0.28 -4.41
CA ASP A 102 -20.21 -0.99 -4.41
C ASP A 102 -21.34 -1.01 -5.46
N THR A 103 -21.94 0.14 -5.79
CA THR A 103 -23.05 0.22 -6.75
C THR A 103 -23.08 1.55 -7.50
N GLY A 104 -23.49 1.54 -8.76
CA GLY A 104 -23.60 2.79 -9.52
C GLY A 104 -22.22 3.28 -9.97
N ASP A 105 -21.85 4.48 -9.54
CA ASP A 105 -20.57 5.10 -9.86
C ASP A 105 -19.38 4.46 -9.13
N LEU A 106 -18.21 5.05 -9.35
CA LEU A 106 -16.92 4.61 -8.83
C LEU A 106 -16.26 5.79 -8.15
N ASP A 107 -16.46 5.91 -6.85
CA ASP A 107 -15.82 6.94 -6.05
C ASP A 107 -14.37 6.58 -5.76
N ILE A 108 -13.51 7.60 -5.79
CA ILE A 108 -12.09 7.50 -5.44
C ILE A 108 -11.90 8.27 -4.14
N THR A 109 -11.47 7.59 -3.08
CA THR A 109 -11.43 8.16 -1.72
C THR A 109 -10.03 8.48 -1.21
N ASP A 110 -8.98 8.09 -1.94
CA ASP A 110 -7.58 8.43 -1.65
C ASP A 110 -6.80 8.78 -2.94
N ASP A 111 -5.54 9.18 -2.79
CA ASP A 111 -4.64 9.49 -3.91
C ASP A 111 -4.53 8.29 -4.86
N LEU A 112 -4.88 8.48 -6.12
CA LEU A 112 -4.89 7.40 -7.12
C LEU A 112 -4.35 7.85 -8.46
N ILE A 113 -3.45 7.06 -9.04
CA ILE A 113 -3.00 7.20 -10.41
C ILE A 113 -3.77 6.19 -11.28
N ILE A 114 -4.48 6.67 -12.29
CA ILE A 114 -5.13 5.82 -13.30
C ILE A 114 -4.45 5.99 -14.64
N GLN A 115 -3.91 4.90 -15.19
CA GLN A 115 -3.18 4.88 -16.45
C GLN A 115 -3.89 3.99 -17.47
N GLY A 116 -4.50 4.60 -18.48
CA GLY A 116 -4.98 3.86 -19.65
C GLY A 116 -3.85 3.55 -20.63
N GLN A 117 -3.86 2.35 -21.22
CA GLN A 117 -2.86 1.93 -22.23
C GLN A 117 -3.10 2.46 -23.65
N GLY A 118 -4.01 3.44 -23.81
CA GLY A 118 -4.38 4.01 -25.10
C GLY A 118 -5.39 3.12 -25.84
N GLY A 119 -6.68 3.48 -25.72
CA GLY A 119 -7.75 2.74 -26.40
C GLY A 119 -7.76 3.01 -27.91
N VAL A 120 -8.08 1.98 -28.70
CA VAL A 120 -8.44 2.09 -30.11
C VAL A 120 -9.88 1.59 -30.23
N TYR A 121 -10.79 2.47 -30.65
CA TYR A 121 -12.23 2.23 -30.80
C TYR A 121 -12.64 2.15 -32.26
#